data_AF-A0A6F9KER9-F1
#
_entry.id   AF-A0A6F9KER9-F1
#
_cell.length_a   1.000
_cell.length_b   1.000
_cell.length_c   1.000
_cell.angle_alpha   90.00
_cell.angle_beta   90.00
_cell.angle_gamma   90.00
#
_symmetry.space_group_name_H-M   'P 1'
#
loop_
_entity.id
_entity.type
_entity.pdbx_description
1 polymer ?
#
loop_
_entity_poly.entity_id
_entity_poly.type
_entity_poly.pdbx_seq_one_letter_code
_entity_poly.pdbx_strand_id
1 'polypeptide(L)'
;MGKKKIVLIGASNSMLFNGLRAGLNQDNVELTNLSLGGASIIFSLYCTLREKNKDIVNKADLVILESNIIDMIHGIDLYGKIHLILRNIFLTYNELSKLNKKFLVLLLPLLEKHSDYNVVETINNAHRMCCNQYGFNCVDVQSVYLKNNVMDFYMTMMPDARHQLQRIMYEFGKNIANENFSLFKFSLPSSIDLDFKICSPKNDFKIENKMKEFIVSDLFHNEYCYRITEIDKYLFPTFLIGYKILATHSWTHGKKGLKTWKQYENTLSSIMIRNNQGKFICGTSSHYNSFTCIYDNILIDNHTIISLSDVNNHVDYYDLVNLMLYKDEGKIQVAVDDIKETVIKQEYNFSHLFPDVVFIKEILEEYLNSTSNISIQIS
;
A
#
# COMPACT_ATOMS: atom_id res chain seq x y z
N MET A 1 18.82 21.89 -17.30
CA MET A 1 17.44 21.39 -17.09
C MET A 1 17.28 21.06 -15.62
N GLY A 2 16.11 21.31 -15.03
CA GLY A 2 15.85 20.93 -13.63
C GLY A 2 15.84 19.40 -13.45
N LYS A 3 16.00 18.93 -12.21
CA LYS A 3 15.84 17.52 -11.87
C LYS A 3 14.39 17.08 -12.09
N LYS A 4 14.19 15.85 -12.58
CA LYS A 4 12.85 15.24 -12.71
C LYS A 4 12.31 14.92 -11.32
N LYS A 5 11.06 15.27 -11.05
CA LYS A 5 10.41 15.03 -9.75
C LYS A 5 9.65 13.72 -9.77
N ILE A 6 10.12 12.75 -8.98
CA ILE A 6 9.45 11.46 -8.81
C ILE A 6 8.86 11.40 -7.40
N VAL A 7 7.60 11.01 -7.31
CA VAL A 7 6.96 10.63 -6.05
C VAL A 7 6.73 9.13 -6.05
N LEU A 8 7.30 8.42 -5.07
CA LEU A 8 7.08 6.99 -4.86
C LEU A 8 6.08 6.79 -3.72
N ILE A 9 4.97 6.11 -4.01
CA ILE A 9 3.95 5.74 -3.03
C ILE A 9 3.75 4.23 -3.12
N GLY A 10 4.13 3.49 -2.09
CA GLY A 10 4.07 2.04 -2.14
C GLY A 10 4.27 1.36 -0.80
N ALA A 11 4.55 0.06 -0.85
CA ALA A 11 4.70 -0.80 0.30
C ALA A 11 6.18 -1.01 0.69
N SER A 12 6.50 -2.15 1.31
CA SER A 12 7.82 -2.44 1.85
C SER A 12 8.91 -2.54 0.77
N ASN A 13 8.61 -3.06 -0.43
CA ASN A 13 9.57 -3.09 -1.56
C ASN A 13 10.04 -1.68 -1.95
N SER A 14 9.19 -0.68 -1.78
CA SER A 14 9.50 0.73 -2.01
C SER A 14 10.29 1.41 -0.87
N MET A 15 10.38 0.79 0.31
CA MET A 15 11.12 1.31 1.46
C MET A 15 12.54 0.74 1.59
N LEU A 16 12.82 -0.43 1.01
CA LEU A 16 14.12 -1.10 1.12
C LEU A 16 15.27 -0.20 0.63
N PHE A 17 16.31 -0.09 1.45
CA PHE A 17 17.41 0.85 1.26
C PHE A 17 18.16 0.68 -0.06
N ASN A 18 18.48 -0.55 -0.47
CA ASN A 18 19.27 -0.82 -1.67
C ASN A 18 18.41 -1.34 -2.85
N GLY A 19 17.09 -1.21 -2.75
CA GLY A 19 16.15 -1.67 -3.78
C GLY A 19 15.70 -0.56 -4.72
N LEU A 20 14.40 -0.57 -5.03
CA LEU A 20 13.74 0.34 -5.98
C LEU A 20 14.05 1.81 -5.70
N ARG A 21 13.98 2.23 -4.44
CA ARG A 21 14.25 3.60 -4.01
C ARG A 21 15.67 4.05 -4.38
N ALA A 22 16.69 3.24 -4.10
CA ALA A 22 18.07 3.57 -4.45
C ALA A 22 18.25 3.64 -5.97
N GLY A 23 17.61 2.73 -6.70
CA GLY A 23 17.56 2.77 -8.16
C GLY A 23 16.97 4.07 -8.70
N LEU A 24 15.86 4.54 -8.13
CA LEU A 24 15.21 5.78 -8.54
C LEU A 24 16.02 7.05 -8.19
N ASN A 25 16.80 7.02 -7.12
CA ASN A 25 17.55 8.16 -6.60
C ASN A 25 18.84 8.43 -7.39
N GLN A 26 18.70 8.74 -8.68
CA GLN A 26 19.78 9.11 -9.59
C GLN A 26 20.02 10.63 -9.59
N ASP A 27 21.18 11.08 -10.07
CA ASP A 27 21.59 12.50 -10.03
C ASP A 27 20.61 13.46 -10.71
N ASN A 28 19.93 12.98 -11.76
CA ASN A 28 18.94 13.72 -12.54
C ASN A 28 17.52 13.71 -11.93
N VAL A 29 17.33 13.09 -10.76
CA VAL A 29 16.04 12.92 -10.09
C VAL A 29 16.02 13.63 -8.73
N GLU A 30 14.88 14.24 -8.43
CA GLU A 30 14.45 14.65 -7.10
C GLU A 30 13.38 13.64 -6.65
N LEU A 31 13.75 12.71 -5.76
CA LEU A 31 12.88 11.64 -5.30
C LEU A 31 12.24 12.01 -3.95
N THR A 32 10.92 12.00 -3.89
CA THR A 32 10.17 11.99 -2.63
C THR A 32 9.54 10.61 -2.43
N ASN A 33 9.87 9.94 -1.32
CA ASN A 33 9.33 8.64 -0.99
C ASN A 33 8.30 8.78 0.14
N LEU A 34 7.04 8.45 -0.16
CA LEU A 34 5.89 8.47 0.74
C LEU A 34 5.38 7.04 1.05
N SER A 35 6.19 6.02 0.78
CA SER A 35 5.84 4.62 0.96
C SER A 35 5.78 4.20 2.43
N LEU A 36 4.85 3.30 2.73
CA LEU A 36 4.65 2.73 4.05
C LEU A 36 4.54 1.21 3.94
N GLY A 37 5.35 0.49 4.71
CA GLY A 37 5.36 -0.97 4.68
C GLY A 37 4.00 -1.56 5.06
N GLY A 38 3.62 -2.67 4.40
CA GLY A 38 2.34 -3.33 4.65
C GLY A 38 1.10 -2.54 4.18
N ALA A 39 1.28 -1.47 3.40
CA ALA A 39 0.18 -0.65 2.93
C ALA A 39 -0.37 -1.12 1.56
N SER A 40 -1.70 -1.25 1.47
CA SER A 40 -2.43 -1.64 0.25
C SER A 40 -2.70 -0.43 -0.66
N ILE A 41 -3.32 -0.63 -1.82
CA ILE A 41 -3.52 0.46 -2.80
C ILE A 41 -4.30 1.65 -2.25
N ILE A 42 -5.23 1.45 -1.31
CA ILE A 42 -6.03 2.53 -0.72
C ILE A 42 -5.16 3.51 0.10
N PHE A 43 -3.98 3.08 0.54
CA PHE A 43 -2.98 3.98 1.11
C PHE A 43 -2.45 4.98 0.08
N SER A 44 -2.34 4.59 -1.19
CA SER A 44 -1.95 5.51 -2.24
C SER A 44 -2.96 6.65 -2.38
N LEU A 45 -4.25 6.32 -2.37
CA LEU A 45 -5.32 7.33 -2.34
C LEU A 45 -5.19 8.21 -1.09
N TYR A 46 -5.12 7.59 0.09
CA TYR A 46 -4.91 8.28 1.36
C TYR A 46 -3.78 9.31 1.26
N CYS A 47 -2.60 8.87 0.81
CA CYS A 47 -1.42 9.72 0.67
C CYS A 47 -1.65 10.92 -0.23
N THR A 48 -2.35 10.76 -1.37
CA THR A 48 -2.64 11.88 -2.28
C THR A 48 -3.68 12.85 -1.74
N LEU A 49 -4.64 12.38 -0.93
CA LEU A 49 -5.69 13.22 -0.35
C LEU A 49 -5.21 14.06 0.83
N ARG A 50 -4.10 13.70 1.48
CA ARG A 50 -3.56 14.47 2.61
C ARG A 50 -3.06 15.84 2.16
N GLU A 51 -3.52 16.88 2.86
CA GLU A 51 -3.11 18.27 2.60
C GLU A 51 -1.58 18.43 2.51
N LYS A 52 -0.82 17.82 3.42
CA LYS A 52 0.64 17.94 3.46
C LYS A 52 1.36 17.34 2.24
N ASN A 53 0.69 16.47 1.48
CA ASN A 53 1.25 15.78 0.32
C ASN A 53 0.72 16.31 -1.01
N LYS A 54 -0.39 17.07 -1.02
CA LYS A 54 -1.01 17.58 -2.26
C LYS A 54 -0.03 18.31 -3.15
N ASP A 55 0.75 19.22 -2.58
CA ASP A 55 1.75 20.00 -3.30
C ASP A 55 2.85 19.13 -3.92
N ILE A 56 3.31 18.13 -3.17
CA ILE A 56 4.34 17.18 -3.61
C ILE A 56 3.84 16.40 -4.82
N VAL A 57 2.63 15.83 -4.73
CA VAL A 57 1.99 15.05 -5.79
C VAL A 57 1.69 15.93 -7.01
N ASN A 58 1.17 17.15 -6.80
CA ASN A 58 0.85 18.08 -7.88
C ASN A 58 2.08 18.60 -8.62
N LYS A 59 3.25 18.66 -7.98
CA LYS A 59 4.52 19.09 -8.60
C LYS A 59 5.29 17.92 -9.21
N ALA A 60 4.87 16.67 -9.01
CA ALA A 60 5.53 15.50 -9.56
C ALA A 60 5.42 15.45 -11.09
N ASP A 61 6.52 15.06 -11.75
CA ASP A 61 6.56 14.70 -13.16
C ASP A 61 6.09 13.27 -13.39
N LEU A 62 6.29 12.41 -12.38
CA LEU A 62 5.85 11.01 -12.35
C LEU A 62 5.49 10.60 -10.91
N VAL A 63 4.34 9.95 -10.76
CA VAL A 63 3.95 9.29 -9.50
C VAL A 63 3.99 7.79 -9.70
N ILE A 64 4.76 7.08 -8.88
CA ILE A 64 4.92 5.62 -8.95
C ILE A 64 4.08 4.99 -7.84
N LEU A 65 3.29 3.98 -8.19
CA LEU A 65 2.41 3.23 -7.29
C LEU A 65 2.88 1.77 -7.19
N GLU A 66 3.13 1.26 -5.98
CA GLU A 66 3.56 -0.11 -5.74
C GLU A 66 2.91 -0.68 -4.47
N SER A 67 1.82 -1.43 -4.59
CA SER A 67 1.13 -1.99 -3.42
C SER A 67 0.43 -3.32 -3.67
N ASN A 68 0.46 -3.83 -4.91
CA ASN A 68 -0.38 -4.96 -5.32
C ASN A 68 -0.12 -6.23 -4.48
N ILE A 69 1.12 -6.43 -3.98
CA ILE A 69 1.44 -7.56 -3.09
C ILE A 69 0.58 -7.54 -1.83
N ILE A 70 0.38 -6.38 -1.22
CA ILE A 70 -0.44 -6.27 0.00
C ILE A 70 -1.91 -6.50 -0.32
N ASP A 71 -2.41 -5.98 -1.44
CA ASP A 71 -3.77 -6.26 -1.91
C ASP A 71 -3.97 -7.77 -2.08
N MET A 72 -3.02 -8.47 -2.72
CA MET A 72 -3.04 -9.92 -2.90
C MET A 72 -3.02 -10.70 -1.58
N ILE A 73 -2.13 -10.33 -0.65
CA ILE A 73 -2.05 -10.94 0.69
C ILE A 73 -3.37 -10.76 1.43
N HIS A 74 -3.93 -9.55 1.44
CA HIS A 74 -5.25 -9.33 2.06
C HIS A 74 -6.33 -10.17 1.38
N GLY A 75 -6.27 -10.35 0.05
CA GLY A 75 -7.21 -11.20 -0.67
C GLY A 75 -7.14 -12.66 -0.26
N ILE A 76 -5.95 -13.17 0.03
CA ILE A 76 -5.71 -14.54 0.46
C ILE A 76 -6.16 -14.70 1.92
N ASP A 77 -5.68 -13.82 2.81
CA ASP A 77 -5.94 -13.88 4.26
C ASP A 77 -7.41 -13.58 4.61
N LEU A 78 -8.08 -12.76 3.79
CA LEU A 78 -9.46 -12.31 3.99
C LEU A 78 -10.35 -12.69 2.80
N TYR A 79 -10.23 -13.92 2.30
CA TYR A 79 -10.94 -14.41 1.11
C TYR A 79 -12.43 -14.02 1.06
N GLY A 80 -13.17 -14.18 2.16
CA GLY A 80 -14.59 -13.79 2.26
C GLY A 80 -14.87 -12.28 2.10
N LYS A 81 -13.83 -11.46 2.00
CA LYS A 81 -13.88 -9.99 1.90
C LYS A 81 -13.21 -9.46 0.62
N ILE A 82 -12.88 -10.33 -0.34
CA ILE A 82 -12.24 -9.92 -1.61
C ILE A 82 -12.98 -8.80 -2.35
N HIS A 83 -14.31 -8.79 -2.32
CA HIS A 83 -15.13 -7.73 -2.90
C HIS A 83 -14.82 -6.33 -2.35
N LEU A 84 -14.44 -6.22 -1.06
CA LEU A 84 -14.04 -4.95 -0.45
C LEU A 84 -12.63 -4.51 -0.88
N ILE A 85 -11.74 -5.47 -1.15
CA ILE A 85 -10.40 -5.22 -1.69
C ILE A 85 -10.52 -4.71 -3.13
N LEU A 86 -11.32 -5.40 -3.96
CA LEU A 86 -11.63 -4.95 -5.32
C LEU A 86 -12.25 -3.56 -5.33
N ARG A 87 -13.25 -3.30 -4.49
CA ARG A 87 -13.81 -1.96 -4.30
C ARG A 87 -12.71 -0.93 -4.03
N ASN A 88 -11.81 -1.21 -3.07
CA ASN A 88 -10.75 -0.28 -2.71
C ASN A 88 -9.77 0.00 -3.89
N ILE A 89 -9.47 -1.00 -4.72
CA ILE A 89 -8.71 -0.83 -5.97
C ILE A 89 -9.44 0.17 -6.88
N PHE A 90 -10.69 -0.12 -7.25
CA PHE A 90 -11.43 0.72 -8.20
C PHE A 90 -11.69 2.14 -7.68
N LEU A 91 -12.01 2.31 -6.39
CA LEU A 91 -12.12 3.61 -5.73
C LEU A 91 -10.81 4.41 -5.87
N THR A 92 -9.67 3.76 -5.63
CA THR A 92 -8.36 4.42 -5.69
C THR A 92 -8.04 4.92 -7.09
N TYR A 93 -8.16 4.05 -8.10
CA TYR A 93 -7.86 4.47 -9.47
C TYR A 93 -8.84 5.53 -9.99
N ASN A 94 -10.11 5.45 -9.61
CA ASN A 94 -11.09 6.47 -9.94
C ASN A 94 -10.64 7.86 -9.47
N GLU A 95 -10.29 8.00 -8.19
CA GLU A 95 -9.87 9.29 -7.63
C GLU A 95 -8.52 9.76 -8.14
N LEU A 96 -7.53 8.85 -8.21
CA LEU A 96 -6.20 9.21 -8.71
C LEU A 96 -6.25 9.67 -10.17
N SER A 97 -7.14 9.10 -10.98
CA SER A 97 -7.28 9.47 -12.40
C SER A 97 -7.63 10.95 -12.60
N LYS A 98 -8.39 11.53 -11.66
CA LYS A 98 -8.86 12.93 -11.70
C LYS A 98 -7.71 13.93 -11.58
N LEU A 99 -6.56 13.52 -11.04
CA LEU A 99 -5.38 14.37 -10.93
C LEU A 99 -4.77 14.69 -12.30
N ASN A 100 -5.14 13.95 -13.36
CA ASN A 100 -4.61 14.11 -14.72
C ASN A 100 -3.07 14.16 -14.71
N LYS A 101 -2.48 13.10 -14.14
CA LYS A 101 -1.03 12.97 -13.90
C LYS A 101 -0.49 11.73 -14.60
N LYS A 102 0.84 11.71 -14.77
CA LYS A 102 1.56 10.51 -15.20
C LYS A 102 1.73 9.61 -13.98
N PHE A 103 1.00 8.50 -13.99
CA PHE A 103 1.16 7.44 -13.01
C PHE A 103 1.87 6.25 -13.64
N LEU A 104 2.78 5.62 -12.89
CA LEU A 104 3.39 4.33 -13.22
C LEU A 104 3.06 3.32 -12.13
N VAL A 105 2.22 2.35 -12.46
CA VAL A 105 1.83 1.25 -11.57
C VAL A 105 2.83 0.11 -11.72
N LEU A 106 3.33 -0.39 -10.60
CA LEU A 106 4.20 -1.55 -10.54
C LEU A 106 3.41 -2.73 -9.99
N LEU A 107 3.16 -3.74 -10.82
CA LEU A 107 2.55 -4.99 -10.37
C LEU A 107 3.66 -6.00 -10.11
N LEU A 108 4.12 -6.03 -8.86
CA LEU A 108 5.20 -6.92 -8.43
C LEU A 108 4.71 -8.37 -8.31
N PRO A 109 5.61 -9.35 -8.48
CA PRO A 109 5.20 -10.74 -8.55
C PRO A 109 4.97 -11.33 -7.16
N LEU A 110 3.99 -12.22 -7.07
CA LEU A 110 3.73 -13.05 -5.90
C LEU A 110 3.25 -14.44 -6.35
N LEU A 111 3.83 -15.47 -5.75
CA LEU A 111 3.42 -16.86 -5.92
C LEU A 111 2.88 -17.39 -4.58
N GLU A 112 1.64 -17.01 -4.27
CA GLU A 112 0.88 -17.59 -3.16
C GLU A 112 -0.46 -18.13 -3.75
N LYS A 113 -0.82 -19.37 -3.40
CA LYS A 113 -2.05 -20.01 -3.89
C LYS A 113 -3.01 -20.22 -2.72
N HIS A 114 -4.29 -19.90 -2.93
CA HIS A 114 -5.39 -20.33 -2.06
C HIS A 114 -6.09 -21.55 -2.70
N SER A 115 -6.63 -22.45 -1.88
CA SER A 115 -7.02 -23.83 -2.26
C SER A 115 -8.02 -23.98 -3.41
N ASP A 116 -8.84 -22.95 -3.69
CA ASP A 116 -9.99 -23.08 -4.59
C ASP A 116 -10.15 -21.93 -5.61
N TYR A 117 -9.31 -20.89 -5.53
CA TYR A 117 -9.47 -19.68 -6.34
C TYR A 117 -8.14 -18.96 -6.58
N ASN A 118 -7.92 -18.47 -7.81
CA ASN A 118 -6.73 -17.69 -8.13
C ASN A 118 -6.91 -16.22 -7.72
N VAL A 119 -6.86 -15.98 -6.40
CA VAL A 119 -6.98 -14.65 -5.78
C VAL A 119 -5.95 -13.67 -6.33
N VAL A 120 -4.69 -14.11 -6.43
CA VAL A 120 -3.55 -13.35 -6.96
C VAL A 120 -3.87 -12.79 -8.34
N GLU A 121 -4.32 -13.66 -9.25
CA GLU A 121 -4.62 -13.28 -10.62
C GLU A 121 -5.85 -12.38 -10.71
N THR A 122 -6.86 -12.61 -9.87
CA THR A 122 -8.05 -11.76 -9.80
C THR A 122 -7.69 -10.34 -9.39
N ILE A 123 -6.88 -10.18 -8.35
CA ILE A 123 -6.47 -8.87 -7.87
C ILE A 123 -5.58 -8.16 -8.90
N ASN A 124 -4.61 -8.85 -9.49
CA ASN A 124 -3.80 -8.27 -10.56
C ASN A 124 -4.66 -7.87 -11.76
N ASN A 125 -5.64 -8.68 -12.17
CA ASN A 125 -6.57 -8.32 -13.23
C ASN A 125 -7.40 -7.07 -12.91
N ALA A 126 -7.84 -6.89 -11.67
CA ALA A 126 -8.50 -5.66 -11.24
C ALA A 126 -7.59 -4.42 -11.42
N HIS A 127 -6.31 -4.52 -11.04
CA HIS A 127 -5.33 -3.46 -11.31
C HIS A 127 -5.15 -3.21 -12.81
N ARG A 128 -5.00 -4.26 -13.63
CA ARG A 128 -4.83 -4.14 -15.09
C ARG A 128 -6.04 -3.51 -15.77
N MET A 129 -7.25 -3.90 -15.36
CA MET A 129 -8.51 -3.30 -15.81
C MET A 129 -8.52 -1.80 -15.51
N CYS A 130 -8.17 -1.42 -14.27
CA CYS A 130 -8.09 -0.02 -13.89
C CYS A 130 -7.00 0.74 -14.69
N CYS A 131 -5.83 0.15 -14.90
CA CYS A 131 -4.79 0.77 -15.75
C CYS A 131 -5.29 1.04 -17.17
N ASN A 132 -5.99 0.06 -17.77
CA ASN A 132 -6.55 0.18 -19.11
C ASN A 132 -7.74 1.15 -19.20
N GLN A 133 -8.53 1.27 -18.13
CA GLN A 133 -9.70 2.13 -18.05
C GLN A 133 -9.30 3.59 -17.84
N TYR A 134 -8.37 3.85 -16.92
CA TYR A 134 -7.99 5.20 -16.52
C TYR A 134 -6.66 5.65 -17.13
N GLY A 135 -6.08 4.88 -18.06
CA GLY A 135 -4.85 5.22 -18.78
C GLY A 135 -3.61 5.34 -17.91
N PHE A 136 -3.45 4.47 -16.92
CA PHE A 136 -2.25 4.43 -16.07
C PHE A 136 -1.18 3.60 -16.76
N ASN A 137 0.04 4.14 -16.84
CA ASN A 137 1.20 3.38 -17.30
C ASN A 137 1.49 2.25 -16.32
N CYS A 138 1.93 1.10 -16.80
CA CYS A 138 2.05 -0.10 -15.99
C CYS A 138 3.29 -0.92 -16.37
N VAL A 139 4.03 -1.39 -15.37
CA VAL A 139 5.01 -2.46 -15.50
C VAL A 139 4.43 -3.68 -14.80
N ASP A 140 4.05 -4.69 -15.59
CA ASP A 140 3.47 -5.92 -15.08
C ASP A 140 4.54 -6.99 -14.89
N VAL A 141 5.19 -6.97 -13.74
CA VAL A 141 6.31 -7.87 -13.43
C VAL A 141 5.81 -9.30 -13.22
N GLN A 142 4.61 -9.49 -12.65
CA GLN A 142 3.95 -10.79 -12.55
C GLN A 142 3.86 -11.45 -13.93
N SER A 143 3.33 -10.74 -14.93
CA SER A 143 3.23 -11.27 -16.30
C SER A 143 4.60 -11.49 -16.96
N VAL A 144 5.60 -10.64 -16.68
CA VAL A 144 6.97 -10.86 -17.17
C VAL A 144 7.54 -12.17 -16.61
N TYR A 145 7.39 -12.44 -15.31
CA TYR A 145 7.91 -13.66 -14.70
C TYR A 145 7.20 -14.92 -15.23
N LEU A 146 5.87 -14.88 -15.37
CA LEU A 146 5.08 -15.98 -15.89
C LEU A 146 5.43 -16.28 -17.36
N LYS A 147 5.47 -15.26 -18.22
CA LYS A 147 5.76 -15.42 -19.65
C LYS A 147 7.14 -16.03 -19.91
N ASN A 148 8.12 -15.68 -19.08
CA ASN A 148 9.49 -16.17 -19.21
C ASN A 148 9.76 -17.45 -18.42
N ASN A 149 8.75 -18.03 -17.75
CA ASN A 149 8.89 -19.23 -16.92
C ASN A 149 9.98 -19.10 -15.84
N VAL A 150 10.09 -17.93 -15.21
CA VAL A 150 11.08 -17.65 -14.15
C VAL A 150 10.44 -17.45 -12.77
N MET A 151 9.11 -17.51 -12.67
CA MET A 151 8.37 -17.28 -11.44
C MET A 151 8.87 -18.19 -10.30
N ASP A 152 8.86 -19.50 -10.51
CA ASP A 152 9.25 -20.47 -9.48
C ASP A 152 10.70 -20.27 -9.02
N PHE A 153 11.60 -19.96 -9.93
CA PHE A 153 13.01 -19.69 -9.60
C PHE A 153 13.14 -18.52 -8.62
N TYR A 154 12.58 -17.35 -8.96
CA TYR A 154 12.73 -16.16 -8.12
C TYR A 154 11.94 -16.25 -6.81
N MET A 155 10.79 -16.92 -6.80
CA MET A 155 9.95 -17.04 -5.61
C MET A 155 10.44 -18.08 -4.61
N THR A 156 11.27 -19.05 -5.04
CA THR A 156 11.83 -20.08 -4.15
C THR A 156 13.28 -19.82 -3.75
N MET A 157 14.00 -19.00 -4.51
CA MET A 157 15.40 -18.66 -4.21
C MET A 157 15.56 -17.79 -2.96
N MET A 158 14.54 -16.99 -2.60
CA MET A 158 14.59 -16.14 -1.40
C MET A 158 13.75 -16.74 -0.27
N PRO A 159 14.21 -16.71 1.00
CA PRO A 159 13.40 -17.09 2.16
C PRO A 159 12.13 -16.24 2.32
N ASP A 160 12.12 -15.05 1.72
CA ASP A 160 11.02 -14.10 1.74
C ASP A 160 10.56 -13.82 0.30
N ALA A 161 9.53 -14.53 -0.15
CA ALA A 161 8.97 -14.41 -1.49
C ALA A 161 8.20 -13.09 -1.72
N ARG A 162 8.00 -12.27 -0.67
CA ARG A 162 7.26 -11.00 -0.75
C ARG A 162 8.18 -9.83 -1.08
N HIS A 163 9.48 -9.99 -0.90
CA HIS A 163 10.49 -9.00 -1.24
C HIS A 163 11.34 -9.47 -2.41
N GLN A 164 11.33 -8.70 -3.49
CA GLN A 164 12.14 -9.01 -4.66
C GLN A 164 13.63 -8.79 -4.38
N LEU A 165 14.49 -9.44 -5.17
CA LEU A 165 15.94 -9.23 -5.10
C LEU A 165 16.28 -7.74 -5.24
N GLN A 166 16.94 -7.19 -4.22
CA GLN A 166 17.23 -5.75 -4.13
C GLN A 166 18.01 -5.24 -5.35
N ARG A 167 18.92 -6.05 -5.91
CA ARG A 167 19.68 -5.66 -7.11
C ARG A 167 18.80 -5.53 -8.35
N ILE A 168 17.83 -6.44 -8.56
CA ILE A 168 16.87 -6.34 -9.67
C ILE A 168 16.03 -5.08 -9.50
N MET A 169 15.53 -4.83 -8.28
CA MET A 169 14.74 -3.63 -7.99
C MET A 169 15.55 -2.34 -8.14
N TYR A 170 16.85 -2.35 -7.81
CA TYR A 170 17.75 -1.22 -8.04
C TYR A 170 17.89 -0.91 -9.54
N GLU A 171 18.19 -1.90 -10.38
CA GLU A 171 18.28 -1.68 -11.82
C GLU A 171 16.93 -1.26 -12.41
N PHE A 172 15.83 -1.82 -11.90
CA PHE A 172 14.49 -1.40 -12.30
C PHE A 172 14.24 0.09 -12.00
N GLY A 173 14.54 0.54 -10.78
CA GLY A 173 14.42 1.95 -10.41
C GLY A 173 15.31 2.85 -11.25
N LYS A 174 16.53 2.40 -11.56
CA LYS A 174 17.48 3.13 -12.41
C LYS A 174 16.98 3.27 -13.84
N ASN A 175 16.39 2.22 -14.40
CA ASN A 175 15.77 2.26 -15.73
C ASN A 175 14.62 3.27 -15.76
N ILE A 176 13.75 3.27 -14.74
CA ILE A 176 12.68 4.26 -14.62
C ILE A 176 13.25 5.69 -14.56
N ALA A 177 14.23 5.96 -13.71
CA ALA A 177 14.83 7.29 -13.54
C ALA A 177 15.45 7.85 -14.84
N ASN A 178 16.02 6.95 -15.65
CA ASN A 178 16.67 7.29 -16.92
C ASN A 178 15.70 7.36 -18.11
N GLU A 179 14.47 6.88 -17.96
CA GLU A 179 13.48 6.90 -19.04
C GLU A 179 13.12 8.31 -19.50
N ASN A 180 12.74 8.44 -20.77
CA ASN A 180 12.15 9.64 -21.31
C ASN A 180 10.72 9.82 -20.80
N PHE A 181 10.53 10.74 -19.85
CA PHE A 181 9.24 10.95 -19.19
C PHE A 181 8.14 11.47 -20.13
N SER A 182 8.47 11.94 -21.34
CA SER A 182 7.46 12.30 -22.35
C SER A 182 6.70 11.09 -22.90
N LEU A 183 7.23 9.88 -22.75
CA LEU A 183 6.59 8.64 -23.20
C LEU A 183 5.41 8.24 -22.30
N PHE A 184 5.49 8.50 -21.01
CA PHE A 184 4.40 8.20 -20.07
C PHE A 184 3.14 8.99 -20.41
N LYS A 185 2.01 8.29 -20.43
CA LYS A 185 0.68 8.85 -20.64
C LYS A 185 0.16 9.52 -19.38
N PHE A 186 -0.61 10.59 -19.57
CA PHE A 186 -1.44 11.15 -18.52
C PHE A 186 -2.66 10.25 -18.29
N SER A 187 -3.10 10.15 -17.04
CA SER A 187 -4.32 9.44 -16.71
C SER A 187 -5.55 10.06 -17.39
N LEU A 188 -6.50 9.20 -17.75
CA LEU A 188 -7.80 9.58 -18.27
C LEU A 188 -8.73 9.88 -17.09
N PRO A 189 -9.14 11.14 -16.88
CA PRO A 189 -9.89 11.53 -15.70
C PRO A 189 -11.28 10.91 -15.68
N SER A 190 -11.64 10.30 -14.56
CA SER A 190 -13.00 9.84 -14.31
C SER A 190 -13.95 10.99 -14.04
N SER A 191 -15.19 10.86 -14.50
CA SER A 191 -16.30 11.76 -14.15
C SER A 191 -17.05 11.32 -12.88
N ILE A 192 -16.76 10.13 -12.35
CA ILE A 192 -17.44 9.61 -11.16
C ILE A 192 -16.92 10.36 -9.93
N ASP A 193 -17.82 11.11 -9.29
CA ASP A 193 -17.50 11.86 -8.09
C ASP A 193 -17.75 11.07 -6.82
N LEU A 194 -16.75 11.03 -5.94
CA LEU A 194 -16.73 10.25 -4.72
C LEU A 194 -16.31 11.15 -3.56
N ASP A 195 -16.89 10.91 -2.39
CA ASP A 195 -16.68 11.74 -1.21
C ASP A 195 -15.78 11.02 -0.20
N PHE A 196 -14.55 11.52 -0.09
CA PHE A 196 -13.54 11.05 0.85
C PHE A 196 -13.19 12.12 1.88
N LYS A 197 -12.93 11.68 3.12
CA LYS A 197 -12.43 12.55 4.18
C LYS A 197 -11.26 11.92 4.90
N ILE A 198 -10.23 12.72 5.15
CA ILE A 198 -9.14 12.38 6.07
C ILE A 198 -9.39 13.11 7.37
N CYS A 199 -9.76 12.38 8.41
CA CYS A 199 -10.13 12.96 9.70
C CYS A 199 -8.97 12.82 10.70
N SER A 200 -8.57 13.96 11.25
CA SER A 200 -7.58 14.10 12.31
C SER A 200 -8.30 14.17 13.66
N PRO A 201 -7.85 13.42 14.68
CA PRO A 201 -8.33 13.58 16.05
C PRO A 201 -8.50 15.02 16.53
N LYS A 202 -7.52 15.89 16.25
CA LYS A 202 -7.51 17.29 16.72
C LYS A 202 -8.58 18.16 16.12
N ASN A 203 -8.85 17.95 14.84
CA ASN A 203 -9.67 18.87 14.06
C ASN A 203 -11.10 18.37 13.90
N ASP A 204 -11.30 17.05 13.90
CA ASP A 204 -12.53 16.44 13.43
C ASP A 204 -13.30 15.68 14.52
N PHE A 205 -12.72 15.44 15.70
CA PHE A 205 -13.38 14.65 16.75
C PHE A 205 -13.66 15.48 18.00
N LYS A 206 -14.78 15.18 18.66
CA LYS A 206 -15.03 15.64 20.03
C LYS A 206 -14.46 14.60 20.99
N ILE A 207 -13.56 15.02 21.87
CA ILE A 207 -12.92 14.16 22.85
C ILE A 207 -13.38 14.57 24.25
N GLU A 208 -13.84 13.59 25.03
CA GLU A 208 -14.37 13.85 26.37
C GLU A 208 -13.28 14.30 27.37
N ASN A 209 -12.05 13.80 27.23
CA ASN A 209 -10.91 14.14 28.08
C ASN A 209 -9.86 14.99 27.35
N LYS A 210 -8.86 15.47 28.11
CA LYS A 210 -7.72 16.18 27.56
C LYS A 210 -6.92 15.28 26.60
N MET A 211 -6.93 15.64 25.33
CA MET A 211 -6.13 15.01 24.27
C MET A 211 -4.63 15.00 24.63
N LYS A 212 -4.00 13.84 24.48
CA LYS A 212 -2.55 13.68 24.52
C LYS A 212 -2.04 13.59 23.09
N GLU A 213 -1.39 14.65 22.61
CA GLU A 213 -0.78 14.72 21.28
C GLU A 213 0.74 14.79 21.36
N PHE A 214 1.45 14.17 20.41
CA PHE A 214 2.89 14.25 20.26
C PHE A 214 3.31 13.94 18.82
N ILE A 215 4.56 14.21 18.48
CA ILE A 215 5.11 13.95 17.15
C ILE A 215 5.96 12.67 17.19
N VAL A 216 5.77 11.82 16.19
CA VAL A 216 6.62 10.65 15.92
C VAL A 216 7.21 10.80 14.52
N SER A 217 8.50 10.51 14.39
CA SER A 217 9.23 10.63 13.14
C SER A 217 10.23 9.51 12.93
N ASP A 218 10.43 9.13 11.67
CA ASP A 218 11.52 8.27 11.20
C ASP A 218 12.20 8.92 9.99
N LEU A 219 12.95 8.15 9.19
CA LEU A 219 13.63 8.65 7.99
C LEU A 219 12.68 9.17 6.90
N PHE A 220 11.46 8.65 6.83
CA PHE A 220 10.48 8.86 5.76
C PHE A 220 9.25 9.64 6.22
N HIS A 221 8.91 9.54 7.51
CA HIS A 221 7.63 9.96 8.04
C HIS A 221 7.81 10.92 9.21
N ASN A 222 6.83 11.80 9.34
CA ASN A 222 6.70 12.72 10.46
C ASN A 222 5.19 12.95 10.69
N GLU A 223 4.66 12.47 11.80
CA GLU A 223 3.22 12.42 12.09
C GLU A 223 2.89 12.93 13.49
N TYR A 224 1.79 13.69 13.56
CA TYR A 224 1.12 13.95 14.83
C TYR A 224 0.30 12.73 15.22
N CYS A 225 0.58 12.21 16.40
CA CYS A 225 -0.06 11.04 16.98
C CYS A 225 -0.88 11.45 18.20
N TYR A 226 -2.06 10.85 18.33
CA TYR A 226 -3.04 11.16 19.36
C TYR A 226 -3.34 9.91 20.17
N ARG A 227 -2.98 9.95 21.44
CA ARG A 227 -3.09 8.79 22.32
C ARG A 227 -4.52 8.61 22.81
N ILE A 228 -5.00 7.38 22.68
CA ILE A 228 -6.27 6.88 23.21
C ILE A 228 -5.94 5.93 24.36
N THR A 229 -6.46 6.22 25.55
CA THR A 229 -6.35 5.37 26.75
C THR A 229 -7.73 4.84 27.15
N GLU A 230 -7.80 4.01 28.19
CA GLU A 230 -9.04 3.40 28.69
C GLU A 230 -10.14 4.41 29.06
N ILE A 231 -9.76 5.62 29.48
CA ILE A 231 -10.72 6.67 29.87
C ILE A 231 -11.24 7.45 28.67
N ASP A 232 -10.59 7.37 27.51
CA ASP A 232 -10.84 8.25 26.38
C ASP A 232 -11.93 7.73 25.46
N LYS A 233 -12.79 8.66 25.01
CA LYS A 233 -13.80 8.42 23.98
C LYS A 233 -13.75 9.53 22.95
N TYR A 234 -13.66 9.12 21.69
CA TYR A 234 -13.64 10.01 20.54
C TYR A 234 -14.99 9.87 19.85
N LEU A 235 -15.72 10.98 19.81
CA LEU A 235 -17.08 11.06 19.28
C LEU A 235 -17.02 11.66 17.87
N PHE A 236 -17.73 11.02 16.93
CA PHE A 236 -17.86 11.55 15.58
C PHE A 236 -18.82 12.75 15.56
N PRO A 237 -18.48 13.86 14.90
CA PRO A 237 -19.40 14.97 14.67
C PRO A 237 -20.50 14.59 13.69
N THR A 238 -21.62 15.31 13.74
CA THR A 238 -22.83 15.01 12.96
C THR A 238 -22.63 15.05 11.45
N PHE A 239 -21.71 15.88 10.94
CA PHE A 239 -21.43 15.96 9.50
C PHE A 239 -20.73 14.71 8.94
N LEU A 240 -20.21 13.82 9.79
CA LEU A 240 -19.61 12.55 9.39
C LEU A 240 -20.61 11.38 9.41
N ILE A 241 -21.86 11.63 9.76
CA ILE A 241 -22.90 10.59 9.72
C ILE A 241 -23.12 10.09 8.29
N GLY A 242 -23.22 8.77 8.15
CA GLY A 242 -23.39 8.08 6.88
C GLY A 242 -22.09 7.76 6.13
N TYR A 243 -20.93 8.21 6.62
CA TYR A 243 -19.65 7.75 6.08
C TYR A 243 -19.31 6.35 6.60
N LYS A 244 -18.66 5.56 5.74
CA LYS A 244 -17.96 4.32 6.09
C LYS A 244 -16.53 4.65 6.49
N ILE A 245 -15.97 3.90 7.43
CA ILE A 245 -14.55 4.00 7.79
C ILE A 245 -13.78 3.00 6.92
N LEU A 246 -12.88 3.49 6.07
CA LEU A 246 -12.09 2.65 5.16
C LEU A 246 -10.78 2.17 5.77
N ALA A 247 -10.14 3.02 6.56
CA ALA A 247 -8.83 2.71 7.12
C ALA A 247 -8.50 3.56 8.34
N THR A 248 -7.58 3.06 9.15
CA THR A 248 -6.92 3.79 10.23
C THR A 248 -5.45 3.97 9.87
N HIS A 249 -4.91 5.17 10.12
CA HIS A 249 -3.48 5.41 10.15
C HIS A 249 -3.09 5.55 11.62
N SER A 250 -2.18 4.70 12.09
CA SER A 250 -1.74 4.66 13.48
C SER A 250 -0.24 4.57 13.56
N TRP A 251 0.31 5.11 14.64
CA TRP A 251 1.74 4.95 14.94
C TRP A 251 1.92 4.86 16.44
N THR A 252 1.44 3.75 17.00
CA THR A 252 1.50 3.50 18.45
C THR A 252 2.94 3.40 18.88
N HIS A 253 3.49 4.42 19.54
CA HIS A 253 4.90 4.49 19.88
C HIS A 253 5.14 3.77 21.22
N GLY A 254 5.72 2.57 21.17
CA GLY A 254 5.88 1.68 22.34
C GLY A 254 7.14 1.87 23.20
N LYS A 255 7.45 0.87 24.05
CA LYS A 255 8.61 0.82 24.97
C LYS A 255 9.96 0.80 24.20
N LYS A 256 10.86 1.73 24.50
CA LYS A 256 12.22 1.77 23.93
C LYS A 256 12.97 0.44 24.18
N GLY A 257 13.76 -0.01 23.20
CA GLY A 257 14.72 -1.10 23.37
C GLY A 257 14.30 -2.50 22.91
N LEU A 258 13.19 -2.64 22.17
CA LEU A 258 12.84 -3.90 21.51
C LEU A 258 13.79 -4.18 20.34
N LYS A 259 14.24 -5.42 20.22
CA LYS A 259 15.27 -5.87 19.27
C LYS A 259 14.79 -6.94 18.29
N THR A 260 13.66 -7.60 18.53
CA THR A 260 13.18 -8.71 17.69
C THR A 260 11.72 -8.56 17.28
N TRP A 261 11.33 -9.14 16.14
CA TRP A 261 9.95 -9.13 15.65
C TRP A 261 8.95 -9.71 16.67
N LYS A 262 9.29 -10.83 17.29
CA LYS A 262 8.48 -11.45 18.36
C LYS A 262 8.26 -10.53 19.56
N GLN A 263 9.21 -9.63 19.87
CA GLN A 263 9.02 -8.63 20.91
C GLN A 263 8.03 -7.55 20.49
N TYR A 264 8.03 -7.14 19.22
CA TYR A 264 7.04 -6.21 18.67
C TYR A 264 5.63 -6.81 18.68
N GLU A 265 5.47 -8.08 18.31
CA GLU A 265 4.18 -8.79 18.38
C GLU A 265 3.59 -8.80 19.81
N ASN A 266 4.42 -8.81 20.85
CA ASN A 266 3.97 -8.75 22.25
C ASN A 266 3.58 -7.34 22.71
N THR A 267 3.40 -6.40 21.78
CA THR A 267 3.02 -5.03 22.08
C THR A 267 1.80 -4.58 21.27
N LEU A 268 0.95 -5.52 20.86
CA LEU A 268 -0.30 -5.20 20.18
C LEU A 268 -1.15 -4.20 20.97
N SER A 269 -1.74 -3.28 20.23
CA SER A 269 -2.71 -2.32 20.71
C SER A 269 -3.83 -2.21 19.70
N SER A 270 -5.04 -1.99 20.17
CA SER A 270 -6.22 -1.92 19.34
C SER A 270 -7.23 -0.95 19.90
N ILE A 271 -7.97 -0.37 18.96
CA ILE A 271 -9.14 0.45 19.21
C ILE A 271 -10.40 -0.34 18.86
N MET A 272 -11.46 -0.05 19.60
CA MET A 272 -12.80 -0.48 19.27
C MET A 272 -13.55 0.70 18.66
N ILE A 273 -14.08 0.49 17.46
CA ILE A 273 -15.05 1.38 16.84
C ILE A 273 -16.41 0.72 17.00
N ARG A 274 -17.35 1.38 17.66
CA ARG A 274 -18.67 0.79 17.92
C ARG A 274 -19.79 1.80 17.78
N ASN A 275 -20.95 1.30 17.39
CA ASN A 275 -22.22 2.01 17.33
C ASN A 275 -23.36 1.05 17.72
N ASN A 276 -24.61 1.41 17.43
CA ASN A 276 -25.76 0.53 17.72
C ASN A 276 -25.87 -0.66 16.75
N GLN A 277 -25.19 -0.61 15.61
CA GLN A 277 -25.20 -1.68 14.59
C GLN A 277 -24.17 -2.78 14.92
N GLY A 278 -23.10 -2.44 15.64
CA GLY A 278 -22.08 -3.41 16.02
C GLY A 278 -20.78 -2.78 16.52
N LYS A 279 -19.74 -3.60 16.55
CA LYS A 279 -18.38 -3.20 16.93
C LYS A 279 -17.35 -3.81 15.98
N PHE A 280 -16.30 -3.06 15.70
CA PHE A 280 -15.11 -3.50 14.97
C PHE A 280 -13.87 -3.23 15.81
N ILE A 281 -12.95 -4.19 15.85
CA ILE A 281 -11.67 -4.06 16.53
C ILE A 281 -10.58 -3.83 15.48
N CYS A 282 -9.90 -2.69 15.56
CA CYS A 282 -8.76 -2.37 14.73
C CYS A 282 -7.48 -2.51 15.54
N GLY A 283 -6.76 -3.61 15.34
CA GLY A 283 -5.47 -3.86 15.96
C GLY A 283 -4.31 -3.34 15.12
N THR A 284 -3.27 -2.86 15.79
CA THR A 284 -1.96 -2.55 15.23
C THR A 284 -0.88 -3.06 16.17
N SER A 285 0.28 -3.41 15.64
CA SER A 285 1.46 -3.61 16.47
C SER A 285 1.90 -2.25 17.00
N SER A 286 2.06 -2.09 18.31
CA SER A 286 2.78 -0.90 18.77
C SER A 286 4.22 -1.01 18.28
N HIS A 287 4.78 0.14 17.90
CA HIS A 287 6.04 0.37 17.18
C HIS A 287 5.98 0.40 15.67
N TYR A 288 4.83 0.14 15.04
CA TYR A 288 4.70 0.25 13.60
C TYR A 288 3.94 1.50 13.20
N ASN A 289 4.50 2.26 12.26
CA ASN A 289 3.69 3.19 11.48
C ASN A 289 2.83 2.33 10.53
N SER A 290 1.53 2.27 10.79
CA SER A 290 0.62 1.33 10.17
C SER A 290 -0.55 2.04 9.52
N PHE A 291 -0.88 1.60 8.31
CA PHE A 291 -2.12 1.96 7.64
C PHE A 291 -2.97 0.70 7.48
N THR A 292 -4.00 0.57 8.31
CA THR A 292 -4.81 -0.64 8.41
C THR A 292 -6.16 -0.43 7.74
N CYS A 293 -6.43 -1.23 6.70
CA CYS A 293 -7.73 -1.23 6.04
C CYS A 293 -8.80 -1.87 6.91
N ILE A 294 -9.97 -1.25 6.96
CA ILE A 294 -11.17 -1.80 7.59
C ILE A 294 -12.01 -2.44 6.50
N TYR A 295 -12.02 -3.78 6.50
CA TYR A 295 -12.86 -4.58 5.63
C TYR A 295 -14.17 -4.93 6.35
N ASP A 296 -14.92 -3.90 6.71
CA ASP A 296 -16.22 -3.98 7.39
C ASP A 296 -17.15 -2.87 6.87
N ASN A 297 -18.44 -2.96 7.18
CA ASN A 297 -19.49 -2.05 6.70
C ASN A 297 -20.05 -1.15 7.80
N ILE A 298 -19.24 -0.78 8.80
CA ILE A 298 -19.68 0.15 9.85
C ILE A 298 -19.94 1.53 9.25
N LEU A 299 -21.20 1.97 9.35
CA LEU A 299 -21.63 3.32 9.03
C LEU A 299 -21.61 4.19 10.28
N ILE A 300 -21.01 5.36 10.17
CA ILE A 300 -21.01 6.34 11.26
C ILE A 300 -22.45 6.84 11.48
N ASP A 301 -22.90 6.79 12.73
CA ASP A 301 -24.16 7.31 13.24
C ASP A 301 -23.90 8.18 14.50
N ASN A 302 -24.97 8.70 15.10
CA ASN A 302 -24.90 9.54 16.31
C ASN A 302 -24.34 8.82 17.56
N HIS A 303 -24.23 7.50 17.54
CA HIS A 303 -23.76 6.68 18.66
C HIS A 303 -22.38 6.08 18.37
N THR A 304 -21.76 6.45 17.25
CA THR A 304 -20.48 5.90 16.85
C THR A 304 -19.38 6.53 17.67
N ILE A 305 -18.60 5.68 18.34
CA ILE A 305 -17.49 6.10 19.17
C ILE A 305 -16.24 5.27 18.87
N ILE A 306 -15.08 5.86 19.14
CA ILE A 306 -13.79 5.16 19.19
C ILE A 306 -13.30 5.19 20.63
N SER A 307 -12.92 4.03 21.14
CA SER A 307 -12.28 3.86 22.45
C SER A 307 -11.15 2.85 22.35
N LEU A 308 -10.31 2.78 23.39
CA LEU A 308 -9.38 1.65 23.52
C LEU A 308 -10.19 0.34 23.61
N SER A 309 -9.68 -0.72 22.98
CA SER A 309 -10.25 -2.07 23.05
C SER A 309 -9.84 -2.76 24.35
N ASP A 310 -10.56 -3.79 24.76
CA ASP A 310 -10.16 -4.77 25.77
C ASP A 310 -9.58 -6.06 25.14
N VAL A 311 -9.78 -6.24 23.84
CA VAL A 311 -9.31 -7.37 23.05
C VAL A 311 -7.94 -7.07 22.45
N ASN A 312 -7.02 -8.06 22.43
CA ASN A 312 -5.71 -7.97 21.77
C ASN A 312 -4.84 -6.77 22.19
N ASN A 313 -4.94 -6.36 23.47
CA ASN A 313 -4.17 -5.24 24.02
C ASN A 313 -3.11 -5.74 25.01
N HIS A 314 -1.85 -5.64 24.59
CA HIS A 314 -0.68 -5.83 25.45
C HIS A 314 -0.15 -4.51 26.02
N VAL A 315 -0.62 -3.37 25.50
CA VAL A 315 -0.37 -2.03 26.02
C VAL A 315 -1.70 -1.31 26.26
N ASP A 316 -1.71 -0.41 27.23
CA ASP A 316 -2.87 0.34 27.74
C ASP A 316 -3.17 1.63 26.95
N TYR A 317 -2.67 1.71 25.72
CA TYR A 317 -2.90 2.85 24.83
C TYR A 317 -2.76 2.50 23.35
N TYR A 318 -3.40 3.29 22.50
CA TYR A 318 -3.27 3.27 21.05
C TYR A 318 -2.97 4.70 20.55
N ASP A 319 -2.06 4.87 19.59
CA ASP A 319 -1.78 6.19 19.03
C ASP A 319 -2.32 6.30 17.60
N LEU A 320 -3.41 7.04 17.47
CA LEU A 320 -4.10 7.29 16.20
C LEU A 320 -3.46 8.51 15.50
N VAL A 321 -3.25 8.42 14.19
CA VAL A 321 -2.78 9.53 13.35
C VAL A 321 -3.97 10.16 12.62
N ASN A 322 -4.69 9.37 11.82
CA ASN A 322 -5.89 9.80 11.10
C ASN A 322 -6.83 8.62 10.84
N LEU A 323 -8.08 8.92 10.48
CA LEU A 323 -9.00 7.99 9.82
C LEU A 323 -9.22 8.40 8.37
N MET A 324 -9.38 7.40 7.50
CA MET A 324 -9.87 7.60 6.14
C MET A 324 -11.32 7.16 6.05
N LEU A 325 -12.18 8.08 5.64
CA LEU A 325 -13.62 7.87 5.51
C LEU A 325 -14.05 7.99 4.05
N TYR A 326 -15.13 7.29 3.72
CA TYR A 326 -15.75 7.32 2.40
C TYR A 326 -17.27 7.27 2.52
N LYS A 327 -17.97 8.12 1.79
CA LYS A 327 -19.42 8.05 1.69
C LYS A 327 -19.81 7.38 0.38
N ASP A 328 -20.45 6.24 0.52
CA ASP A 328 -20.82 5.38 -0.58
C ASP A 328 -22.25 5.66 -1.03
N GLU A 329 -22.40 6.25 -2.22
CA GLU A 329 -23.70 6.39 -2.88
C GLU A 329 -23.93 5.26 -3.91
N GLY A 330 -23.14 4.18 -3.84
CA GLY A 330 -23.26 3.03 -4.75
C GLY A 330 -22.73 3.30 -6.16
N LYS A 331 -21.92 4.36 -6.33
CA LYS A 331 -21.42 4.82 -7.64
C LYS A 331 -20.37 3.88 -8.26
N ILE A 332 -19.61 3.17 -7.43
CA ILE A 332 -18.66 2.15 -7.87
C ILE A 332 -19.06 0.83 -7.21
N GLN A 333 -19.59 -0.08 -8.00
CA GLN A 333 -19.88 -1.46 -7.61
C GLN A 333 -19.04 -2.37 -8.47
N VAL A 334 -18.34 -3.31 -7.83
CA VAL A 334 -17.45 -4.25 -8.48
C VAL A 334 -17.79 -5.62 -7.93
N ALA A 335 -18.41 -6.47 -8.75
CA ALA A 335 -18.55 -7.88 -8.41
C ALA A 335 -17.26 -8.62 -8.75
N VAL A 336 -16.97 -9.68 -7.99
CA VAL A 336 -15.80 -10.54 -8.26
C VAL A 336 -15.90 -11.15 -9.66
N ASP A 337 -17.11 -11.55 -10.06
CA ASP A 337 -17.39 -12.15 -11.38
C ASP A 337 -17.22 -11.16 -12.55
N ASP A 338 -17.17 -9.85 -12.26
CA ASP A 338 -16.90 -8.82 -13.29
C ASP A 338 -15.40 -8.69 -13.60
N ILE A 339 -14.53 -9.27 -12.77
CA ILE A 339 -13.09 -9.22 -12.97
C ILE A 339 -12.68 -10.24 -14.04
N LYS A 340 -12.20 -9.73 -15.16
CA LYS A 340 -11.82 -10.52 -16.33
C LYS A 340 -10.31 -10.60 -16.46
N GLU A 341 -9.83 -11.71 -17.02
CA GLU A 341 -8.45 -11.80 -17.50
C GLU A 341 -8.16 -10.61 -18.42
N THR A 342 -7.13 -9.85 -18.07
CA THR A 342 -6.85 -8.57 -18.70
C THR A 342 -5.38 -8.48 -19.04
N VAL A 343 -5.08 -8.05 -20.26
CA VAL A 343 -3.73 -7.67 -20.68
C VAL A 343 -3.64 -6.15 -20.73
N ILE A 344 -2.54 -5.58 -20.25
CA ILE A 344 -2.29 -4.14 -20.35
C ILE A 344 -2.19 -3.75 -21.83
N LYS A 345 -2.97 -2.73 -22.23
CA LYS A 345 -2.91 -2.17 -23.59
C LYS A 345 -1.50 -1.67 -23.89
N GLN A 346 -1.03 -1.89 -25.12
CA GLN A 346 0.35 -1.60 -25.51
C GLN A 346 0.79 -0.16 -25.21
N GLU A 347 -0.10 0.82 -25.33
CA GLU A 347 0.18 2.23 -25.06
C GLU A 347 0.45 2.56 -23.58
N TYR A 348 0.04 1.68 -22.67
CA TYR A 348 0.27 1.79 -21.23
C TYR A 348 1.29 0.75 -20.72
N ASN A 349 1.81 -0.11 -21.59
CA ASN A 349 2.75 -1.16 -21.21
C ASN A 349 4.19 -0.63 -21.21
N PHE A 350 4.80 -0.60 -20.03
CA PHE A 350 6.18 -0.16 -19.79
C PHE A 350 7.06 -1.31 -19.27
N SER A 351 6.69 -2.57 -19.53
CA SER A 351 7.46 -3.73 -19.07
C SER A 351 8.90 -3.79 -19.62
N HIS A 352 9.24 -3.00 -20.64
CA HIS A 352 10.64 -2.84 -21.12
C HIS A 352 11.56 -2.16 -20.10
N LEU A 353 11.00 -1.46 -19.11
CA LEU A 353 11.77 -0.86 -18.02
C LEU A 353 12.30 -1.89 -17.03
N PHE A 354 11.67 -3.06 -16.97
CA PHE A 354 12.04 -4.10 -16.04
C PHE A 354 13.28 -4.87 -16.54
N PRO A 355 14.26 -5.19 -15.67
CA PRO A 355 15.49 -5.86 -16.08
C PRO A 355 15.27 -7.23 -16.75
N ASP A 356 16.25 -7.67 -17.54
CA ASP A 356 16.24 -9.00 -18.16
C ASP A 356 16.47 -10.09 -17.10
N VAL A 357 15.37 -10.58 -16.56
CA VAL A 357 15.38 -11.61 -15.50
C VAL A 357 15.67 -13.01 -16.00
N VAL A 358 15.62 -13.26 -17.31
CA VAL A 358 16.07 -14.55 -17.87
C VAL A 358 17.59 -14.60 -17.81
N PHE A 359 18.25 -13.56 -18.32
CA PHE A 359 19.70 -13.44 -18.26
C PHE A 359 20.24 -13.46 -16.83
N ILE A 360 19.58 -12.75 -15.90
CA ILE A 360 20.00 -12.76 -14.49
C ILE A 360 19.85 -14.15 -13.86
N LYS A 361 18.79 -14.89 -14.20
CA LYS A 361 18.58 -16.27 -13.73
C LYS A 361 19.72 -17.18 -14.22
N GLU A 362 20.08 -17.10 -15.50
CA GLU A 362 21.16 -17.90 -16.10
C GLU A 362 22.50 -17.67 -15.39
N ILE A 363 22.86 -16.41 -15.10
CA ILE A 363 24.08 -16.08 -14.33
C ILE A 363 24.03 -16.68 -12.93
N LEU A 364 22.89 -16.58 -12.23
CA LEU A 364 22.75 -17.10 -10.87
C LEU A 364 22.83 -18.63 -10.86
N GLU A 365 22.22 -19.31 -11.82
CA GLU A 365 22.31 -20.76 -11.98
C GLU A 365 23.75 -21.21 -12.30
N GLU A 366 24.46 -20.50 -13.17
CA GLU A 366 25.89 -20.75 -13.44
C GLU A 366 26.73 -20.64 -12.16
N TYR A 367 26.51 -19.57 -11.39
CA TYR A 367 27.21 -19.38 -10.12
C TYR A 367 26.90 -20.48 -9.10
N LEU A 368 25.63 -20.86 -8.93
CA LEU A 368 25.21 -21.93 -8.00
C LEU A 368 25.75 -23.30 -8.41
N ASN A 369 25.83 -23.58 -9.71
CA ASN A 369 26.41 -24.82 -10.24
C ASN A 369 27.94 -24.84 -10.12
N SER A 370 28.61 -23.69 -10.21
CA SER A 370 30.06 -23.59 -9.99
C SER A 370 30.45 -23.74 -8.52
N THR A 371 29.62 -23.27 -7.60
CA THR A 371 29.89 -23.26 -6.15
C THR A 371 29.49 -24.54 -5.44
N SER A 372 28.46 -25.24 -5.91
CA SER A 372 28.09 -26.57 -5.40
C SER A 372 29.20 -27.62 -5.62
N ASN A 373 30.01 -27.47 -6.67
CA ASN A 373 31.20 -28.28 -6.93
C ASN A 373 32.41 -27.97 -6.03
N ILE A 374 32.47 -26.78 -5.39
CA ILE A 374 33.59 -26.38 -4.52
C ILE A 374 33.45 -27.00 -3.12
N SER A 375 32.21 -27.22 -2.66
CA SER A 375 31.90 -27.88 -1.38
C SER A 375 32.34 -29.35 -1.29
N ILE A 376 32.66 -30.00 -2.41
CA ILE A 376 33.09 -31.42 -2.46
C ILE A 376 34.63 -31.55 -2.41
N GLN A 377 35.38 -30.46 -2.57
CA GLN A 377 36.86 -30.49 -2.58
C GLN A 377 37.52 -30.06 -1.26
N ILE A 378 36.73 -29.82 -0.21
CA ILE A 378 37.24 -29.57 1.15
C ILE A 378 36.64 -30.62 2.09
N SER A 379 37.07 -31.88 1.94
CA SER A 379 36.88 -32.95 2.92
C SER A 379 38.13 -33.78 3.06
#